data_AF-A0A1I0HCQ7-F1
#
_entry.id   AF-A0A1I0HCQ7-F1
#
_cell.length_a   1.000
_cell.length_b   1.000
_cell.length_c   1.000
_cell.angle_alpha   90.00
_cell.angle_beta   90.00
_cell.angle_gamma   90.00
#
_symmetry.space_group_name_H-M   'P 1'
#
loop_
_entity.id
_entity.type
_entity.pdbx_description
1 polymer ?
#
loop_
_entity_poly.entity_id
_entity_poly.type
_entity_poly.pdbx_seq_one_letter_code
_entity_poly.pdbx_strand_id
1 'polypeptide(L)'
;MSALTLLLIWLSGFSFLGYGIGYFVSPKLQEEFQRFGLARFGPLTGALEILGAVGLLVGLAAPLILLVASAGLTLLMLLGFGVRLKIKDGFRASLPSFLFMLVNAWIFYAALRAF
;
A
#
# COMPACT_ATOMS: atom_id res chain seq x y z
N MET A 1 -15.21 -11.06 -10.55
CA MET A 1 -14.80 -10.45 -9.26
C MET A 1 -16.02 -10.18 -8.40
N SER A 2 -15.93 -10.33 -7.08
CA SER A 2 -17.02 -9.99 -6.15
C SER A 2 -17.12 -8.48 -5.92
N ALA A 3 -18.31 -7.98 -5.55
CA ALA A 3 -18.51 -6.57 -5.21
C ALA A 3 -17.59 -6.10 -4.07
N LEU A 4 -17.34 -6.97 -3.08
CA LEU A 4 -16.38 -6.71 -2.00
C LEU A 4 -14.97 -6.46 -2.55
N THR A 5 -14.48 -7.31 -3.46
CA THR A 5 -13.13 -7.16 -4.02
C THR A 5 -12.99 -5.85 -4.80
N LEU A 6 -14.02 -5.47 -5.55
CA LEU A 6 -14.05 -4.20 -6.28
C LEU A 6 -13.97 -3.01 -5.32
N LEU A 7 -14.77 -3.01 -4.25
CA LEU A 7 -14.73 -1.97 -3.22
C LEU A 7 -13.35 -1.85 -2.57
N LEU A 8 -12.72 -2.97 -2.25
CA LEU A 8 -11.38 -3.00 -1.65
C LEU A 8 -10.30 -2.47 -2.60
N ILE A 9 -10.41 -2.76 -3.90
CA ILE A 9 -9.49 -2.22 -4.92
C ILE A 9 -9.60 -0.71 -5.00
N TRP A 10 -10.81 -0.16 -5.08
CA TRP A 10 -11.01 1.30 -5.08
C TRP A 10 -10.51 1.95 -3.80
N LEU A 11 -10.85 1.38 -2.64
CA LEU A 11 -10.41 1.87 -1.34
C LEU A 11 -8.88 1.89 -1.24
N SER A 12 -8.23 0.79 -1.59
CA SER A 12 -6.77 0.65 -1.56
C SER A 12 -6.11 1.59 -2.56
N GLY A 13 -6.54 1.56 -3.82
CA GLY A 13 -6.00 2.38 -4.90
C GLY A 13 -6.04 3.87 -4.58
N PHE A 14 -7.19 4.42 -4.16
CA PHE A 14 -7.25 5.84 -3.83
C PHE A 14 -6.47 6.21 -2.57
N SER A 15 -6.44 5.33 -1.57
CA SER A 15 -5.68 5.58 -0.34
C SER A 15 -4.17 5.65 -0.62
N PHE A 16 -3.64 4.72 -1.42
CA PHE A 16 -2.22 4.68 -1.78
C PHE A 16 -1.82 5.76 -2.78
N LEU A 17 -2.72 6.17 -3.68
CA LEU A 17 -2.49 7.39 -4.48
C LEU A 17 -2.36 8.62 -3.57
N GLY A 18 -3.30 8.77 -2.62
CA GLY A 18 -3.29 9.89 -1.67
C GLY A 18 -2.03 9.93 -0.82
N TYR A 19 -1.63 8.80 -0.24
CA TYR A 19 -0.44 8.73 0.62
C TYR A 19 0.86 8.88 -0.18
N GLY A 20 0.99 8.18 -1.31
CA GLY A 20 2.14 8.25 -2.19
C GLY A 20 2.38 9.65 -2.76
N ILE A 21 1.33 10.32 -3.26
CA ILE A 21 1.41 11.74 -3.69
C ILE A 21 1.68 12.65 -2.50
N GLY A 22 1.01 12.39 -1.37
CA GLY A 22 1.15 13.13 -0.13
C GLY A 22 2.60 13.19 0.36
N TYR A 23 3.38 12.13 0.18
CA TYR A 23 4.81 12.13 0.51
C TYR A 23 5.60 13.21 -0.26
N PHE A 24 5.32 13.40 -1.56
CA PHE A 24 6.04 14.38 -2.39
C PHE A 24 5.58 15.83 -2.18
N VAL A 25 4.37 16.03 -1.65
CA VAL A 25 3.77 17.37 -1.50
C VAL A 25 3.78 17.86 -0.05
N SER A 26 3.72 16.95 0.94
CA SER A 26 3.54 17.29 2.35
C SER A 26 4.84 17.15 3.16
N PRO A 27 5.38 18.25 3.71
CA PRO A 27 6.54 18.19 4.60
C PRO A 27 6.34 17.29 5.82
N LYS A 28 5.09 17.22 6.34
CA LYS A 28 4.75 16.39 7.49
C LYS A 28 4.99 14.90 7.23
N LEU A 29 4.62 14.40 6.05
CA LEU A 29 4.85 12.98 5.70
C LEU A 29 6.35 12.71 5.53
N GLN A 30 7.11 13.68 5.03
CA GLN A 30 8.57 13.55 4.94
C GLN A 30 9.22 13.47 6.32
N GLU A 31 8.74 14.27 7.28
CA GLU A 31 9.16 14.20 8.69
C GLU A 31 8.80 12.85 9.34
N GLU A 32 7.64 12.27 9.03
CA GLU A 32 7.30 10.91 9.49
C GLU A 32 8.32 9.88 8.98
N PHE A 33 8.70 9.94 7.70
CA PHE A 33 9.73 9.05 7.14
C PHE A 33 11.11 9.27 7.77
N GLN A 34 11.45 10.50 8.16
CA GLN A 34 12.66 10.75 8.94
C GLN A 34 12.59 10.10 10.32
N ARG A 35 11.47 10.24 11.02
CA ARG A 35 11.21 9.58 12.32
C ARG A 35 11.27 8.06 12.21
N PHE A 36 10.86 7.49 11.08
CA PHE A 36 10.95 6.04 10.81
C PHE A 36 12.38 5.57 10.47
N GLY A 37 13.34 6.49 10.31
CA GLY A 37 14.69 6.15 9.84
C GLY A 37 14.74 5.76 8.36
N LEU A 38 13.71 6.12 7.58
CA LEU A 38 13.51 5.76 6.18
C LEU A 38 13.60 6.97 5.23
N ALA A 39 14.14 8.11 5.68
CA ALA A 39 14.22 9.34 4.86
C ALA A 39 14.77 9.09 3.44
N ARG A 40 15.81 8.26 3.32
CA ARG A 40 16.42 7.88 2.02
C ARG A 40 15.52 7.01 1.15
N PHE A 41 14.66 6.19 1.77
CA PHE A 41 13.75 5.28 1.08
C PHE A 41 12.39 5.91 0.80
N GLY A 42 12.06 7.04 1.42
CA GLY A 42 10.77 7.71 1.26
C GLY A 42 10.36 7.98 -0.19
N PRO A 43 11.22 8.53 -1.07
CA PRO A 43 10.86 8.74 -2.47
C PRO A 43 10.57 7.44 -3.21
N LEU A 44 11.32 6.38 -2.91
CA LEU A 44 11.10 5.05 -3.46
C LEU A 44 9.76 4.48 -2.97
N THR A 45 9.48 4.55 -1.68
CA THR A 45 8.21 4.09 -1.09
C THR A 45 7.03 4.83 -1.71
N GLY A 46 7.07 6.16 -1.77
CA GLY A 46 6.00 6.96 -2.38
C GLY A 46 5.77 6.62 -3.86
N ALA A 47 6.85 6.43 -4.64
CA ALA A 47 6.74 6.00 -6.03
C ALA A 47 6.13 4.60 -6.17
N LEU A 48 6.56 3.64 -5.33
CA LEU A 48 6.01 2.28 -5.32
C LEU A 48 4.53 2.25 -4.90
N GLU A 49 4.11 3.10 -3.96
CA GLU A 49 2.70 3.23 -3.60
C GLU A 49 1.86 3.76 -4.76
N ILE A 50 2.33 4.81 -5.46
CA ILE A 50 1.65 5.34 -6.64
C ILE A 50 1.58 4.27 -7.74
N LEU A 51 2.69 3.60 -8.04
CA LEU A 51 2.73 2.55 -9.05
C LEU A 51 1.81 1.37 -8.71
N GLY A 52 1.84 0.92 -7.46
CA GLY A 52 0.95 -0.14 -6.96
C GLY A 52 -0.51 0.28 -7.05
N ALA A 53 -0.83 1.53 -6.69
CA ALA A 53 -2.18 2.04 -6.72
C ALA A 53 -2.73 2.18 -8.14
N VAL A 54 -1.96 2.75 -9.07
CA VAL A 54 -2.30 2.76 -10.50
C VAL A 54 -2.43 1.33 -11.03
N GLY A 55 -1.53 0.44 -10.64
CA GLY A 55 -1.58 -0.97 -10.99
C GLY A 55 -2.85 -1.68 -10.49
N LEU A 56 -3.36 -1.35 -9.30
CA LEU A 56 -4.64 -1.87 -8.81
C LEU A 56 -5.82 -1.42 -9.69
N LEU A 57 -5.84 -0.15 -10.10
CA LEU A 57 -6.91 0.41 -10.93
C LEU A 57 -6.88 -0.13 -12.36
N VAL A 58 -5.70 -0.15 -12.99
CA VAL A 58 -5.51 -0.74 -14.33
C VAL A 58 -5.72 -2.25 -14.30
N GLY A 59 -5.36 -2.90 -13.18
CA GLY A 59 -5.54 -4.32 -12.94
C GLY A 59 -6.98 -4.81 -12.99
N LEU A 60 -7.97 -3.91 -12.87
CA LEU A 60 -9.39 -4.23 -13.10
C LEU A 60 -9.63 -4.80 -14.51
N ALA A 61 -8.86 -4.38 -15.50
CA ALA A 61 -8.92 -4.90 -16.87
C ALA A 61 -7.86 -5.97 -17.19
N ALA A 62 -6.83 -6.11 -16.34
CA ALA A 62 -5.68 -6.97 -16.57
C ALA A 62 -5.32 -7.77 -15.30
N PRO A 63 -5.77 -9.04 -15.16
CA PRO A 63 -5.57 -9.83 -13.95
C PRO A 63 -4.10 -9.97 -13.50
N LEU A 64 -3.16 -10.01 -14.45
CA LEU A 64 -1.72 -10.13 -14.13
C LEU A 64 -1.18 -8.87 -13.47
N ILE A 65 -1.65 -7.69 -13.92
CA ILE A 65 -1.28 -6.41 -13.32
C ILE A 65 -1.88 -6.30 -11.92
N LEU A 66 -3.13 -6.71 -11.74
CA LEU A 66 -3.79 -6.72 -10.43
C LEU A 66 -3.04 -7.60 -9.43
N LEU A 67 -2.61 -8.78 -9.88
CA LEU A 67 -1.82 -9.73 -9.10
C LEU A 67 -0.49 -9.10 -8.63
N VAL A 68 0.30 -8.56 -9.54
CA VAL A 68 1.60 -7.97 -9.22
C VAL A 68 1.46 -6.72 -8.35
N ALA A 69 0.48 -5.86 -8.64
CA ALA A 69 0.23 -4.63 -7.88
C ALA A 69 -0.19 -4.92 -6.43
N SER A 70 -1.15 -5.82 -6.24
CA SER A 70 -1.62 -6.21 -4.90
C SER A 70 -0.53 -6.94 -4.10
N ALA A 71 0.29 -7.79 -4.73
CA ALA A 71 1.45 -8.39 -4.09
C ALA A 71 2.47 -7.33 -3.63
N GLY A 72 2.82 -6.40 -4.52
CA GLY A 72 3.78 -5.33 -4.22
C GLY A 72 3.32 -4.44 -3.07
N LEU A 73 2.06 -4.00 -3.09
CA LEU A 73 1.49 -3.21 -2.00
C LEU A 73 1.40 -4.00 -0.68
N THR A 74 1.09 -5.30 -0.73
CA THR A 74 1.11 -6.16 0.46
C THR A 74 2.49 -6.20 1.10
N LEU A 75 3.53 -6.41 0.30
CA LEU A 75 4.93 -6.42 0.76
C LEU A 75 5.34 -5.06 1.32
N LEU A 76 4.98 -3.97 0.63
CA LEU A 76 5.31 -2.63 1.08
C LEU A 76 4.67 -2.30 2.44
N MET A 77 3.41 -2.68 2.63
CA MET A 77 2.71 -2.50 3.91
C MET A 77 3.24 -3.41 5.01
N LEU A 78 3.66 -4.63 4.68
CA LEU A 78 4.34 -5.51 5.63
C LEU A 78 5.66 -4.90 6.12
N LEU A 79 6.47 -4.37 5.21
CA LEU A 79 7.72 -3.68 5.55
C LEU A 79 7.47 -2.42 6.40
N GLY A 80 6.49 -1.60 6.00
CA GLY A 80 6.09 -0.40 6.75
C GLY A 80 5.59 -0.73 8.15
N PHE A 81 4.77 -1.77 8.29
CA PHE A 81 4.32 -2.28 9.58
C PHE A 81 5.49 -2.77 10.45
N GLY A 82 6.41 -3.54 9.88
CA GLY A 82 7.61 -4.01 10.57
C GLY A 82 8.49 -2.87 11.10
N VAL A 83 8.65 -1.79 10.31
CA VAL A 83 9.36 -0.59 10.76
C VAL A 83 8.63 0.11 11.91
N ARG A 84 7.30 0.25 11.84
CA ARG A 84 6.49 0.84 12.93
C ARG A 84 6.58 0.02 14.22
N LEU A 85 6.64 -1.32 14.12
CA LEU A 85 6.90 -2.18 15.28
C LEU A 85 8.29 -1.98 15.85
N LYS A 86 9.33 -1.88 15.00
CA LYS A 86 10.72 -1.70 15.43
C LYS A 86 10.93 -0.40 16.19
N ILE A 87 10.33 0.70 15.74
CA ILE A 87 10.42 2.01 16.40
C ILE A 87 9.45 2.16 17.58
N LYS A 88 8.65 1.13 17.88
CA LYS A 88 7.62 1.13 18.94
C LYS A 88 6.63 2.30 18.79
N ASP A 89 6.17 2.56 17.57
CA ASP A 89 5.24 3.66 17.23
C ASP A 89 3.85 3.51 17.91
N GLY A 90 3.61 2.36 18.53
CA GLY A 90 2.38 2.01 19.22
C GLY A 90 1.39 1.27 18.31
N PHE A 91 0.58 0.40 18.92
CA PHE A 91 -0.34 -0.48 18.19
C PHE A 91 -1.30 0.30 17.28
N ARG A 92 -1.87 1.41 17.80
CA ARG A 92 -2.84 2.24 17.06
C ARG A 92 -2.23 2.90 15.82
N ALA A 93 -0.98 3.38 15.91
CA ALA A 93 -0.29 3.97 14.77
C ALA A 93 0.10 2.92 13.74
N SER A 94 0.39 1.69 14.16
CA SER A 94 0.73 0.58 13.25
C SER A 94 -0.49 -0.10 12.59
N LEU A 95 -1.68 0.11 13.16
CA LEU A 95 -2.92 -0.55 12.73
C LEU A 95 -3.29 -0.25 11.26
N PRO A 96 -3.19 0.98 10.73
CA PRO A 96 -3.49 1.24 9.33
C PRO A 96 -2.63 0.42 8.37
N SER A 97 -1.30 0.38 8.58
CA SER A 97 -0.41 -0.44 7.74
C SER A 97 -0.74 -1.93 7.81
N PHE A 98 -1.11 -2.43 8.99
CA PHE A 98 -1.52 -3.83 9.15
C PHE A 98 -2.84 -4.15 8.43
N LEU A 99 -3.85 -3.28 8.57
CA LEU A 99 -5.14 -3.46 7.90
C LEU A 99 -5.00 -3.40 6.38
N PHE A 100 -4.25 -2.42 5.86
CA PHE A 100 -4.02 -2.32 4.42
C PHE A 100 -3.16 -3.47 3.87
N MET A 101 -2.25 -4.04 4.66
CA MET A 101 -1.56 -5.28 4.31
C MET A 101 -2.57 -6.41 4.10
N LEU A 102 -3.52 -6.61 5.03
CA LEU A 102 -4.55 -7.64 4.90
C LEU A 102 -5.50 -7.38 3.72
N VAL A 103 -5.88 -6.13 3.48
CA VAL A 103 -6.72 -5.74 2.34
C VAL A 103 -6.04 -6.10 1.01
N ASN A 104 -4.77 -5.71 0.84
CA ASN A 104 -4.03 -6.03 -0.39
C ASN A 104 -3.74 -7.54 -0.53
N ALA A 105 -3.50 -8.24 0.59
CA ALA A 105 -3.33 -9.70 0.57
C ALA A 105 -4.62 -10.40 0.12
N TRP A 106 -5.80 -9.90 0.54
CA TRP A 106 -7.08 -10.40 0.07
C TRP A 106 -7.28 -10.15 -1.43
N ILE A 107 -6.96 -8.94 -1.91
CA ILE A 107 -7.03 -8.62 -3.35
C ILE A 107 -6.11 -9.55 -4.15
N PHE A 108 -4.89 -9.78 -3.66
CA PHE A 108 -3.94 -10.71 -4.27
C PHE A 108 -4.49 -12.14 -4.36
N TYR A 109 -5.04 -12.66 -3.25
CA TYR A 109 -5.70 -13.96 -3.24
C TYR A 109 -6.88 -14.04 -4.21
N ALA A 110 -7.70 -13.00 -4.29
CA ALA A 110 -8.80 -12.93 -5.24
C ALA A 110 -8.32 -12.88 -6.70
N ALA A 111 -7.21 -12.20 -6.98
CA ALA A 111 -6.58 -12.13 -8.29
C ALA A 111 -5.96 -13.48 -8.71
N LEU A 112 -5.36 -14.23 -7.78
CA LEU A 112 -4.85 -15.59 -8.05
C LEU A 112 -5.94 -16.53 -8.56
N ARG A 113 -7.16 -16.42 -8.03
CA ARG A 113 -8.30 -17.24 -8.46
C ARG A 113 -8.82 -16.93 -9.87
N ALA A 114 -8.32 -15.88 -10.50
CA ALA A 114 -8.66 -15.53 -11.88
C ALA A 114 -7.77 -16.23 -12.92
N PHE A 115 -6.77 -17.01 -12.47
CA PHE A 115 -5.89 -17.86 -13.27
C PHE A 115 -6.16 -19.32 -12.97
#